data_AF-A0A542S4L6-F1
#
_entry.id   AF-A0A542S4L6-F1
#
_cell.length_a   1.000
_cell.length_b   1.000
_cell.length_c   1.000
_cell.angle_alpha   90.00
_cell.angle_beta   90.00
_cell.angle_gamma   90.00
#
_symmetry.space_group_name_H-M   'P 1'
#
loop_
_entity.id
_entity.type
_entity.pdbx_description
1 polymer ?
#
loop_
_entity_poly.entity_id
_entity_poly.type
_entity_poly.pdbx_seq_one_letter_code
_entity_poly.pdbx_strand_id
1 'polypeptide(L)'
;MTESAQPLIDSSSFAPGQVIWEDEVWILARHDAGARLGLTLHHREPEALGQLSDDHASQLGRIGNRLIRIIEHLPEAGKVGLARTSGDHVQLAFEAEGVPEARLHDIAVKLANWGGDARA
;
A
#
# COMPACT_ATOMS: atom_id res chain seq x y z
N MET A 1 -42.22 24.66 -2.49
CA MET A 1 -41.26 24.06 -1.56
C MET A 1 -40.36 23.16 -2.38
N THR A 2 -39.22 23.69 -2.81
CA THR A 2 -38.21 22.94 -3.55
C THR A 2 -37.35 22.22 -2.53
N GLU A 3 -37.49 20.90 -2.51
CA GLU A 3 -36.67 19.97 -1.74
C GLU A 3 -35.20 20.26 -2.08
N SER A 4 -34.47 20.81 -1.12
CA SER A 4 -33.03 20.99 -1.25
C SER A 4 -32.42 19.61 -1.23
N ALA A 5 -31.94 19.14 -2.39
CA ALA A 5 -31.14 17.94 -2.48
C ALA A 5 -30.00 18.08 -1.47
N GLN A 6 -30.01 17.25 -0.43
CA GLN A 6 -28.86 17.11 0.46
C GLN A 6 -27.66 16.74 -0.42
N PRO A 7 -26.50 17.41 -0.26
CA PRO A 7 -25.31 16.99 -0.98
C PRO A 7 -25.07 15.53 -0.60
N LEU A 8 -24.90 14.66 -1.62
CA LEU A 8 -24.35 13.33 -1.39
C LEU A 8 -23.09 13.55 -0.54
N ILE A 9 -23.08 13.00 0.66
CA ILE A 9 -21.86 12.88 1.42
C ILE A 9 -20.93 12.07 0.52
N ASP A 10 -19.86 12.72 0.06
CA ASP A 10 -18.83 12.17 -0.82
C ASP A 10 -18.09 11.07 -0.04
N SER A 11 -18.73 9.91 0.11
CA SER A 11 -18.27 8.82 0.95
C SER A 11 -17.45 7.83 0.14
N SER A 12 -16.38 8.33 -0.50
CA SER A 12 -15.24 7.51 -0.92
C SER A 12 -13.96 8.06 -0.28
N SER A 13 -14.01 8.42 1.01
CA SER A 13 -12.81 8.81 1.74
C SER A 13 -11.87 7.61 1.80
N PHE A 14 -10.95 7.55 0.84
CA PHE A 14 -9.89 6.58 0.79
C PHE A 14 -9.11 6.61 2.11
N ALA A 15 -9.21 5.53 2.89
CA ALA A 15 -8.66 5.42 4.24
C ALA A 15 -7.75 4.18 4.33
N PRO A 16 -6.48 4.30 3.91
CA PRO A 16 -5.59 3.14 3.71
C PRO A 16 -5.02 2.54 5.01
N GLY A 17 -5.33 3.07 6.18
CA GLY A 17 -4.68 2.72 7.45
C GLY A 17 -3.47 3.62 7.74
N GLN A 18 -2.56 3.19 8.62
CA GLN A 18 -1.36 3.97 8.94
C GLN A 18 -0.41 3.98 7.74
N VAL A 19 -0.26 5.13 7.08
CA VAL A 19 0.68 5.33 5.97
C VAL A 19 2.12 5.28 6.49
N ILE A 20 2.97 4.48 5.83
CA ILE A 20 4.39 4.35 6.16
C ILE A 20 5.31 4.85 5.03
N TRP A 21 4.82 4.89 3.80
CA TRP A 21 5.51 5.46 2.64
C TRP A 21 4.48 5.91 1.60
N GLU A 22 4.78 6.95 0.84
CA GLU A 22 3.93 7.37 -0.28
C GLU A 22 4.72 8.13 -1.35
N ASP A 23 4.21 8.14 -2.57
CA ASP A 23 4.61 9.07 -3.63
C ASP A 23 3.36 9.72 -4.26
N GLU A 24 3.50 10.35 -5.43
CA GLU A 24 2.40 11.02 -6.13
C GLU A 24 1.28 10.06 -6.60
N VAL A 25 1.53 8.75 -6.69
CA VAL A 25 0.61 7.76 -7.28
C VAL A 25 0.22 6.66 -6.28
N TRP A 26 1.17 6.26 -5.44
CA TRP A 26 1.06 5.09 -4.58
C TRP A 26 1.18 5.45 -3.10
N ILE A 27 0.44 4.70 -2.28
CA ILE A 27 0.49 4.79 -0.82
C ILE A 27 0.73 3.39 -0.27
N LEU A 28 1.76 3.25 0.56
CA LEU A 28 1.99 2.04 1.34
C LEU A 28 1.54 2.28 2.77
N ALA A 29 0.55 1.52 3.21
CA ALA A 29 -0.03 1.64 4.53
C ALA A 29 -0.14 0.29 5.22
N ARG A 30 -0.30 0.31 6.54
CA ARG A 30 -0.51 -0.90 7.33
C ARG A 30 -1.94 -1.39 7.25
N HIS A 31 -2.07 -2.71 7.24
CA HIS A 31 -3.32 -3.40 7.57
C HIS A 31 -3.10 -4.38 8.73
N ASP A 32 -4.19 -4.80 9.37
CA ASP A 32 -4.13 -5.81 10.42
C ASP A 32 -3.93 -7.21 9.80
N ALA A 33 -2.82 -7.84 10.12
CA ALA A 33 -2.47 -9.21 9.71
C ALA A 33 -2.19 -10.12 10.92
N GLY A 34 -2.68 -9.75 12.11
CA GLY A 34 -2.43 -10.45 13.37
C GLY A 34 -0.96 -10.33 13.81
N ALA A 35 -0.32 -11.48 14.09
CA ALA A 35 1.08 -11.51 14.52
C ALA A 35 2.09 -11.29 13.38
N ARG A 36 1.63 -11.17 12.13
CA ARG A 36 2.45 -10.95 10.95
C ARG A 36 2.55 -9.45 10.65
N LEU A 37 3.59 -9.06 9.92
CA LEU A 37 3.58 -7.79 9.21
C LEU A 37 2.43 -7.79 8.20
N GLY A 38 1.65 -6.71 8.17
CA GLY A 38 0.63 -6.45 7.15
C GLY A 38 0.85 -5.08 6.52
N LEU A 39 1.17 -5.05 5.23
CA LEU A 39 1.27 -3.84 4.43
C LEU A 39 0.41 -3.95 3.18
N THR A 40 -0.27 -2.87 2.80
CA THR A 40 -1.00 -2.77 1.54
C THR A 40 -0.47 -1.58 0.75
N LEU A 41 -0.11 -1.84 -0.51
CA LEU A 41 0.18 -0.80 -1.50
C LEU A 41 -1.11 -0.45 -2.24
N HIS A 42 -1.50 0.80 -2.16
CA HIS A 42 -2.71 1.35 -2.74
C HIS A 42 -2.38 2.30 -3.89
N HIS A 43 -3.17 2.26 -4.95
CA HIS A 43 -3.24 3.36 -5.90
C HIS A 43 -4.09 4.49 -5.31
N ARG A 44 -3.64 5.75 -5.44
CA ARG A 44 -4.37 6.92 -4.91
C ARG A 44 -5.73 7.13 -5.56
N GLU A 45 -5.79 6.95 -6.88
CA GLU A 45 -7.05 7.09 -7.62
C GLU A 45 -7.86 5.80 -7.59
N PRO A 46 -9.21 5.88 -7.62
CA PRO A 46 -10.10 4.73 -7.64
C PRO A 46 -10.10 4.06 -9.03
N GLU A 47 -9.01 3.35 -9.33
CA GLU A 47 -8.83 2.58 -10.55
C GLU A 47 -8.83 1.07 -10.26
N ALA A 48 -9.48 0.30 -11.13
CA ALA A 48 -9.32 -1.15 -11.14
C ALA A 48 -8.00 -1.55 -11.80
N LEU A 49 -7.46 -2.74 -11.46
CA LEU A 49 -6.14 -3.15 -11.97
C LEU A 49 -6.04 -3.16 -13.51
N GLY A 50 -7.12 -3.56 -14.19
CA GLY A 50 -7.15 -3.59 -15.66
C GLY A 50 -7.26 -2.21 -16.32
N GLN A 51 -7.39 -1.14 -15.53
CA GLN A 51 -7.49 0.25 -16.00
C GLN A 51 -6.18 1.03 -15.82
N LEU A 52 -5.21 0.49 -15.08
CA LEU A 52 -3.92 1.12 -14.92
C LEU A 52 -3.30 1.40 -16.29
N SER A 53 -2.72 2.59 -16.43
CA SER A 53 -1.79 2.87 -17.52
C SER A 53 -0.61 1.89 -17.49
N ASP A 54 0.05 1.68 -18.63
CA ASP A 54 1.25 0.85 -18.70
C ASP A 54 2.35 1.33 -17.74
N ASP A 55 2.44 2.65 -17.53
CA ASP A 55 3.38 3.26 -16.59
C ASP A 55 3.04 2.91 -15.14
N HIS A 56 1.77 3.03 -14.73
CA HIS A 56 1.35 2.68 -13.37
C HIS A 56 1.44 1.16 -13.14
N ALA A 57 1.08 0.34 -14.13
CA ALA A 57 1.24 -1.11 -14.05
C ALA A 57 2.72 -1.51 -13.89
N SER A 58 3.63 -0.84 -14.62
CA SER A 58 5.08 -1.01 -14.49
C SER A 58 5.59 -0.55 -13.11
N GLN A 59 5.09 0.57 -12.58
CA GLN A 59 5.41 1.02 -11.23
C GLN A 59 4.95 0.00 -10.18
N LEU A 60 3.70 -0.48 -10.24
CA LEU A 60 3.16 -1.49 -9.33
C LEU A 60 4.05 -2.72 -9.25
N GLY A 61 4.45 -3.27 -10.41
CA GLY A 61 5.33 -4.43 -10.48
C GLY A 61 6.71 -4.17 -9.88
N ARG A 62 7.31 -3.01 -10.17
CA ARG A 62 8.64 -2.63 -9.65
C ARG A 62 8.62 -2.37 -8.14
N ILE A 63 7.65 -1.60 -7.64
CA ILE A 63 7.49 -1.31 -6.21
C ILE A 63 7.19 -2.60 -5.45
N GLY A 64 6.26 -3.42 -5.93
CA GLY A 64 5.89 -4.66 -5.28
C GLY A 64 7.07 -5.64 -5.17
N ASN A 65 7.83 -5.86 -6.25
CA ASN A 65 9.02 -6.70 -6.21
C ASN A 65 10.11 -6.12 -5.29
N ARG A 66 10.25 -4.80 -5.23
CA ARG A 66 11.20 -4.15 -4.32
C ARG A 66 10.80 -4.34 -2.86
N LEU A 67 9.53 -4.19 -2.52
CA LEU A 67 9.01 -4.41 -1.17
C LEU A 67 9.29 -5.84 -0.71
N ILE A 68 9.02 -6.84 -1.55
CA ILE A 68 9.34 -8.24 -1.25
C ILE A 68 10.83 -8.38 -0.92
N ARG A 69 11.73 -7.86 -1.76
CA ARG A 69 13.17 -7.93 -1.52
C ARG A 69 13.62 -7.20 -0.25
N ILE A 70 13.04 -6.04 0.06
CA ILE A 70 13.37 -5.29 1.27
C ILE A 70 12.97 -6.10 2.50
N ILE A 71 11.74 -6.63 2.52
CA ILE A 71 11.18 -7.36 3.65
C ILE A 71 11.91 -8.69 3.85
N GLU A 72 12.10 -9.49 2.80
CA GLU A 72 12.79 -10.78 2.88
C GLU A 72 14.29 -10.65 3.20
N HIS A 73 14.86 -9.45 3.06
CA HIS A 73 16.24 -9.18 3.47
C HIS A 73 16.36 -8.75 4.94
N LEU A 74 15.25 -8.55 5.65
CA LEU A 74 15.30 -8.28 7.08
C LEU A 74 15.72 -9.55 7.83
N PRO A 75 16.51 -9.44 8.92
CA PRO A 75 16.81 -10.57 9.78
C PRO A 75 15.51 -11.23 10.27
N GLU A 76 15.46 -12.55 10.24
CA GLU A 76 14.35 -13.38 10.75
C GLU A 76 13.03 -13.28 9.96
N ALA A 77 12.99 -12.48 8.90
CA ALA A 77 11.82 -12.40 8.02
C ALA A 77 11.56 -13.73 7.31
N GLY A 78 10.30 -14.17 7.35
CA GLY A 78 9.81 -15.25 6.50
C GLY A 78 9.62 -14.81 5.05
N LYS A 79 9.11 -15.73 4.22
CA LYS A 79 8.70 -15.40 2.84
C LYS A 79 7.54 -14.42 2.85
N VAL A 80 7.53 -13.50 1.89
CA VAL A 80 6.43 -12.55 1.73
C VAL A 80 5.29 -13.20 0.95
N GLY A 81 4.12 -13.29 1.57
CA GLY A 81 2.87 -13.58 0.89
C GLY A 81 2.39 -12.35 0.12
N LEU A 82 1.91 -12.56 -1.10
CA LEU A 82 1.40 -11.51 -1.97
C LEU A 82 -0.05 -11.83 -2.34
N ALA A 83 -0.96 -10.90 -2.09
CA ALA A 83 -2.38 -11.05 -2.43
C ALA A 83 -2.95 -9.79 -3.06
N ARG A 84 -3.94 -9.96 -3.93
CA ARG A 84 -4.79 -8.85 -4.38
C ARG A 84 -6.11 -8.90 -3.64
N THR A 85 -6.57 -7.74 -3.23
CA THR A 85 -7.91 -7.54 -2.68
C THR A 85 -8.79 -6.84 -3.72
N SER A 86 -10.09 -7.12 -3.67
CA SER A 86 -11.09 -6.38 -4.43
C SER A 86 -11.37 -5.05 -3.73
N GLY A 87 -11.53 -3.99 -4.50
CA GLY A 87 -11.93 -2.68 -4.00
C GLY A 87 -11.96 -1.66 -5.14
N ASP A 88 -12.35 -0.43 -4.82
CA ASP A 88 -12.43 0.66 -5.80
C ASP A 88 -11.04 1.18 -6.22
N HIS A 89 -10.02 0.87 -5.42
CA HIS A 89 -8.62 1.17 -5.72
C HIS A 89 -7.84 -0.11 -5.96
N VAL A 90 -6.80 -0.05 -6.79
CA VAL A 90 -5.80 -1.12 -6.85
C VAL A 90 -5.15 -1.29 -5.49
N GLN A 91 -5.16 -2.53 -4.99
CA GLN A 91 -4.57 -2.91 -3.72
C GLN A 91 -3.73 -4.17 -3.89
N LEU A 92 -2.50 -4.12 -3.38
CA LEU A 92 -1.57 -5.24 -3.33
C LEU A 92 -1.10 -5.41 -1.88
N ALA A 93 -1.50 -6.52 -1.26
CA ALA A 93 -1.19 -6.84 0.13
C ALA A 93 0.08 -7.69 0.22
N PHE A 94 0.93 -7.33 1.18
CA PHE A 94 2.19 -7.99 1.54
C PHE A 94 2.11 -8.41 3.00
N GLU A 95 2.34 -9.69 3.26
CA GLU A 95 2.31 -10.22 4.61
C GLU A 95 3.52 -11.11 4.87
N ALA A 96 4.16 -10.94 6.02
CA ALA A 96 5.35 -11.71 6.37
C ALA A 96 5.42 -12.02 7.87
N GLU A 97 5.85 -13.23 8.20
CA GLU A 97 6.18 -13.63 9.57
C GLU A 97 7.57 -13.11 9.97
N GLY A 98 7.82 -12.98 11.27
CA GLY A 98 9.14 -12.66 11.81
C GLY A 98 9.59 -11.20 11.61
N VAL A 99 8.70 -10.31 11.16
CA VAL A 99 9.02 -8.89 10.98
C VAL A 99 8.34 -8.05 12.06
N PRO A 100 9.09 -7.56 13.07
CA PRO A 100 8.51 -6.74 14.13
C PRO A 100 8.19 -5.33 13.64
N GLU A 101 7.24 -4.68 14.30
CA GLU A 101 6.78 -3.32 13.97
C GLU A 101 7.91 -2.28 13.96
N ALA A 102 8.94 -2.45 14.79
CA ALA A 102 10.12 -1.59 14.81
C ALA A 102 10.88 -1.53 13.46
N ARG A 103 10.63 -2.47 12.54
CA ARG A 103 11.23 -2.49 11.19
C ARG A 103 10.47 -1.66 10.14
N LEU A 104 9.29 -1.11 10.48
CA LEU A 104 8.51 -0.32 9.51
C LEU A 104 9.28 0.90 8.98
N HIS A 105 10.00 1.60 9.86
CA HIS A 105 10.87 2.70 9.47
C HIS A 105 11.97 2.25 8.49
N ASP A 106 12.65 1.14 8.78
CA ASP A 106 13.69 0.57 7.91
C ASP A 106 13.14 0.23 6.51
N ILE A 107 11.93 -0.34 6.45
CA ILE A 107 11.24 -0.67 5.19
C ILE A 107 10.94 0.61 4.41
N ALA A 108 10.33 1.59 5.07
CA ALA A 108 9.94 2.86 4.46
C ALA A 108 11.13 3.63 3.91
N VAL A 109 12.21 3.78 4.69
CA VAL A 109 13.45 4.46 4.27
C VAL A 109 14.11 3.73 3.11
N LYS A 110 14.19 2.39 3.16
CA LYS A 110 14.77 1.61 2.06
C LYS A 110 13.96 1.74 0.77
N LEU A 111 12.64 1.85 0.87
CA LEU A 111 11.79 2.11 -0.30
C LEU A 111 12.00 3.54 -0.82
N ALA A 112 12.05 4.53 0.06
CA ALA A 112 12.26 5.95 -0.25
C ALA A 112 13.59 6.22 -1.00
N ASN A 113 14.61 5.39 -0.82
CA ASN A 113 15.85 5.45 -1.61
C ASN A 113 15.65 5.31 -3.14
N TRP A 114 14.44 4.94 -3.57
CA TRP A 114 14.09 4.80 -4.98
C TRP A 114 12.95 5.74 -5.42
N GLY A 115 12.58 6.72 -4.59
CA GLY A 115 11.49 7.66 -4.81
C GLY A 115 10.44 7.63 -3.70
N GLY A 116 9.63 8.70 -3.65
CA GLY A 116 8.62 8.90 -2.60
C GLY A 116 9.22 9.27 -1.24
N ASP A 117 8.33 9.39 -0.26
CA ASP A 117 8.63 9.86 1.09
C ASP A 117 8.30 8.80 2.15
N ALA A 118 9.24 8.54 3.05
CA ALA A 118 8.98 7.74 4.24
C ALA A 118 8.15 8.55 5.26
N ARG A 119 7.15 7.90 5.87
CA ARG A 119 6.22 8.48 6.87
C ARG A 119 6.30 7.82 8.24
N ALA A 120 6.92 6.65 8.34
CA ALA A 120 7.13 5.88 9.56
C ALA A 120 8.39 6.32 10.33
#